data_AF-A0A536D7I6-F1
#
_entry.id   AF-A0A536D7I6-F1
#
_cell.length_a   1.000
_cell.length_b   1.000
_cell.length_c   1.000
_cell.angle_alpha   90.00
_cell.angle_beta   90.00
_cell.angle_gamma   90.00
#
_symmetry.space_group_name_H-M   'P 1'
#
loop_
_entity.id
_entity.type
_entity.pdbx_description
1 polymer ?
#
loop_
_entity_poly.entity_id
_entity_poly.type
_entity_poly.pdbx_seq_one_letter_code
_entity_poly.pdbx_strand_id
1 'polypeptide(L)' 'MALTYGPNADWVRNVVAARSCRVKWAGRWRTFSRVEVVEGAAGLALLGPLLRVPLGLAGITTVLRLRP' A
#
# COMPACT_ATOMS: atom_id res chain seq x y z
N MET A 1 5.43 -0.49 5.26
CA MET A 1 5.39 -1.16 3.94
C MET A 1 4.40 -0.42 3.06
N ALA A 2 4.69 -0.23 1.78
CA ALA A 2 3.74 0.32 0.82
C ALA A 2 3.34 -0.78 -0.17
N LEU A 3 2.04 -1.07 -0.28
CA LEU A 3 1.51 -2.03 -1.26
C LEU A 3 0.89 -1.26 -2.42
N THR A 4 1.32 -1.58 -3.63
CA THR A 4 0.58 -1.21 -4.84
C THR A 4 -0.66 -2.09 -4.90
N TYR A 5 -1.84 -1.47 -4.93
CA TYR A 5 -3.10 -2.17 -5.09
C TYR A 5 -3.88 -1.50 -6.22
N GLY A 6 -4.64 -2.30 -6.98
CA GLY A 6 -5.61 -1.73 -7.90
C GLY A 6 -6.73 -1.08 -7.09
N PRO A 7 -7.22 0.13 -7.44
CA PRO A 7 -8.23 0.85 -6.67
C PRO A 7 -9.52 0.04 -6.41
N ASN A 8 -9.77 -1.01 -7.21
CA ASN A 8 -10.93 -1.92 -7.09
C ASN A 8 -10.64 -3.20 -6.30
N ALA A 9 -9.50 -3.30 -5.61
CA ALA A 9 -9.17 -4.50 -4.84
C ALA A 9 -10.02 -4.55 -3.55
N ASP A 10 -10.99 -5.47 -3.50
CA ASP A 10 -11.94 -5.61 -2.39
C ASP A 10 -11.27 -5.79 -1.02
N TRP A 11 -10.10 -6.44 -0.99
CA TRP A 11 -9.36 -6.66 0.25
C TRP A 11 -8.89 -5.34 0.90
N VAL A 12 -8.66 -4.28 0.12
CA VAL A 12 -8.25 -2.98 0.67
C VAL A 12 -9.36 -2.36 1.48
N ARG A 13 -10.62 -2.48 1.04
CA ARG A 13 -11.78 -1.98 1.78
C ARG A 13 -11.86 -2.62 3.17
N ASN A 14 -11.64 -3.93 3.25
CA ASN A 14 -11.67 -4.66 4.52
C ASN A 14 -10.52 -4.22 5.45
N VAL A 15 -9.31 -4.06 4.91
CA VAL A 15 -8.13 -3.65 5.69
C VAL A 15 -8.24 -2.20 6.16
N VAL A 16 -8.77 -1.30 5.35
CA VAL A 16 -9.05 0.10 5.73
C VAL A 16 -10.15 0.16 6.80
N ALA A 17 -11.24 -0.60 6.65
CA ALA A 17 -12.33 -0.65 7.63
C ALA A 17 -11.87 -1.23 8.98
N ALA A 18 -11.06 -2.29 8.96
CA ALA A 18 -10.51 -2.91 10.17
C ALA A 18 -9.39 -2.08 10.82
N ARG A 19 -8.84 -1.08 10.11
CA ARG A 19 -7.70 -0.23 10.49
C ARG A 19 -6.42 -0.99 10.85
N SER A 20 -6.41 -2.31 10.63
CA SER A 20 -5.33 -3.22 11.00
C SER A 20 -5.35 -4.45 10.09
N CYS A 21 -4.20 -5.08 9.92
CA CYS A 21 -4.10 -6.34 9.19
C CYS A 21 -2.86 -7.15 9.59
N ARG A 22 -2.86 -8.42 9.19
CA ARG A 22 -1.66 -9.28 9.25
C ARG A 22 -1.26 -9.66 7.83
N VAL A 23 0.02 -9.46 7.51
CA VAL A 23 0.58 -9.82 6.21
C VAL A 23 1.68 -10.85 6.42
N LYS A 24 1.66 -11.93 5.64
CA LYS A 24 2.77 -12.88 5.55
C LYS A 24 3.72 -12.40 4.47
N TRP A 25 4.93 -12.03 4.85
CA TRP A 25 5.96 -11.56 3.92
C TRP A 25 7.29 -12.24 4.24
N ALA A 26 7.96 -12.76 3.20
CA ALA A 26 9.18 -13.56 3.32
C ALA A 26 9.07 -14.67 4.40
N GLY A 27 7.94 -15.39 4.41
CA GLY A 27 7.67 -16.46 5.38
C GLY A 27 7.27 -16.01 6.79
N ARG A 28 7.38 -14.72 7.13
CA ARG A 28 7.09 -14.18 8.46
C ARG A 28 5.76 -13.42 8.49
N TRP A 29 4.96 -13.65 9.53
CA TRP A 29 3.78 -12.83 9.80
C TRP A 29 4.19 -11.50 10.41
N ARG A 30 3.64 -10.41 9.90
CA ARG A 30 3.77 -9.07 10.45
C ARG A 30 2.39 -8.49 10.68
N THR A 31 2.16 -8.01 11.90
CA THR A 31 0.95 -7.27 12.26
C THR A 31 1.18 -5.80 11.98
N PHE A 32 0.19 -5.15 11.39
CA PHE A 32 0.15 -3.72 11.14
C PHE A 32 -1.09 -3.17 11.84
N SER A 33 -0.90 -2.30 12.82
CA SER A 33 -1.99 -1.65 13.57
C SER A 33 -2.45 -0.34 12.94
N ARG A 34 -1.74 0.13 11.91
CA ARG A 34 -2.04 1.40 11.24
C ARG A 34 -2.01 1.26 9.72
N VAL A 35 -3.17 1.51 9.13
CA VAL A 35 -3.44 1.44 7.69
C VAL A 35 -3.84 2.82 7.20
N GLU A 36 -3.15 3.33 6.17
CA GLU A 36 -3.44 4.63 5.56
C GLU A 36 -3.37 4.51 4.04
N VAL A 37 -4.37 5.04 3.34
CA VAL A 37 -4.33 5.22 1.88
C VAL A 37 -3.62 6.55 1.62
N VAL A 38 -2.57 6.52 0.79
CA VAL A 38 -1.81 7.71 0.43
C VAL A 38 -1.85 7.88 -1.09
N GLU A 39 -2.29 9.05 -1.53
CA GLU A 39 -2.55 9.34 -2.95
C GLU A 39 -1.50 10.29 -3.54
N GLY A 40 -1.47 10.35 -4.87
CA GLY A 40 -0.69 11.33 -5.62
C GLY A 40 0.82 11.24 -5.41
N ALA A 41 1.48 12.39 -5.42
CA ALA A 41 2.93 12.48 -5.29
C ALA A 41 3.46 11.92 -3.96
N ALA A 42 2.67 12.04 -2.88
CA ALA A 42 3.01 11.51 -1.57
C ALA A 42 3.00 9.96 -1.57
N GLY A 43 2.07 9.34 -2.30
CA GLY A 43 2.02 7.89 -2.46
C GLY A 43 3.22 7.35 -3.25
N LEU A 44 3.51 7.99 -4.38
CA LEU A 44 4.69 7.67 -5.20
C LEU A 44 6.02 7.84 -4.46
N ALA A 45 6.13 8.81 -3.57
CA ALA A 45 7.33 9.04 -2.76
C ALA A 45 7.63 7.91 -1.76
N LEU A 46 6.64 7.07 -1.43
CA LEU A 46 6.82 5.88 -0.58
C LEU A 46 7.38 4.68 -1.35
N LEU A 47 7.43 4.76 -2.68
CA LEU A 47 7.93 3.70 -3.55
C LEU A 47 9.39 3.95 -3.90
N GLY A 48 10.16 2.87 -4.06
CA GLY A 48 11.53 2.96 -4.54
C GLY A 48 11.62 3.51 -5.97
N PRO A 49 12.77 4.10 -6.39
CA PRO A 49 12.92 4.76 -7.69
C PRO A 49 12.53 3.86 -8.88
N LEU A 50 12.86 2.57 -8.78
CA LEU A 50 12.58 1.56 -9.79
C LEU A 50 11.08 1.33 -10.04
N LEU A 51 10.24 1.48 -9.02
CA LEU A 51 8.80 1.29 -9.12
C LEU A 51 8.07 2.61 -9.41
N ARG A 52 8.60 3.73 -8.91
CA ARG A 52 7.98 5.04 -8.99
C ARG A 52 7.71 5.51 -10.42
N VAL A 53 8.69 5.39 -11.31
CA VAL A 53 8.62 5.89 -12.70
C VAL A 53 7.56 5.13 -13.53
N PRO A 54 7.60 3.78 -13.64
CA PRO A 54 6.61 3.07 -14.43
C PRO A 54 5.19 3.18 -13.85
N LEU A 55 5.03 3.19 -12.53
CA LEU A 55 3.71 3.34 -11.89
C LEU A 55 3.14 4.74 -12.06
N GLY A 56 3.97 5.78 -11.99
CA GLY A 56 3.57 7.15 -12.30
C GLY A 56 3.09 7.31 -13.73
N LEU A 57 3.81 6.72 -14.70
CA LEU A 57 3.39 6.70 -16.11
C LEU A 57 2.08 5.91 -16.33
N ALA A 58 1.83 4.88 -15.54
CA ALA A 58 0.59 4.11 -15.56
C ALA A 58 -0.58 4.79 -14.81
N GLY A 59 -0.39 5.98 -14.25
CA GLY A 59 -1.42 6.69 -13.45
C GLY A 59 -1.66 6.08 -12.06
N ILE A 60 -0.85 5.11 -11.64
CA ILE A 60 -0.96 4.42 -10.34
C ILE A 60 -0.20 5.26 -9.31
N THR A 61 -0.92 6.18 -8.68
CA THR A 61 -0.35 7.11 -7.68
C THR A 61 -0.81 6.83 -6.25
N THR A 62 -1.75 5.90 -6.09
CA THR A 62 -2.31 5.53 -4.79
C THR A 62 -1.62 4.29 -4.24
N VAL A 63 -1.21 4.35 -2.97
CA VAL A 63 -0.55 3.25 -2.26
C VAL A 63 -1.17 3.02 -0.90
N LEU A 64 -1.17 1.76 -0.45
CA LEU A 64 -1.60 1.41 0.90
C LEU A 64 -0.36 1.39 1.80
N ARG A 65 -0.29 2.35 2.72
CA ARG A 65 0.77 2.44 3.72
C ARG A 65 0.39 1.64 4.96
N LEU A 66 1.21 0.66 5.29
CA LEU A 66 1.11 -0.18 6.48
C LEU A 66 2.24 0.14 7.45
N ARG A 67 1.91 0.41 8.72
CA ARG A 67 2.86 0.62 9.82
C ARG A 67 2.56 -0.35 10.97
N PRO A 68 3.61 -0.90 11.63
CA PRO A 68 3.44 -1.74 12.81
C PRO A 68 2.58 -1.05 13.86
#